data_AF-A0A9J6DSP5-F1
#
_entry.id   AF-A0A9J6DSP5-F1
#
_cell.length_a   1.000
_cell.length_b   1.000
_cell.length_c   1.000
_cell.angle_alpha   90.00
_cell.angle_beta   90.00
_cell.angle_gamma   90.00
#
_symmetry.space_group_name_H-M   'P 1'
#
loop_
_entity.id
_entity.type
_entity.pdbx_description
1 polymer ?
#
loop_
_entity_poly.entity_id
_entity_poly.type
_entity_poly.pdbx_seq_one_letter_code
_entity_poly.pdbx_strand_id
1 'polypeptide(L)'
;MEAVGWAEECEPTGCTKLSHVSPFPKLCEKHFAPTDFVRTATYTDVRTGKVIEVPLERVRLKETAVPSVFANCPKYMSRTTLTAREAPEEKKARLEAASLRTAIELSVAAEEEENQKNRVGSIAEFCRALSNLSVSEFWTVIIKDSKVLFFDLALDRAPAARSSVTVPVDLCINVFNGEASIENLPSVNVPSPFRDLRQLNEVLQSVELLQVSRSADDSQKAHRLLEIVLMLLQDVCSDYQLQE
;
A
#
# COMPACT_ATOMS: atom_id res chain seq x y z
N MET A 1 33.16 -51.77 -25.11
CA MET A 1 32.24 -52.01 -26.24
C MET A 1 30.88 -52.24 -25.62
N GLU A 2 30.10 -51.19 -25.32
CA GLU A 2 29.31 -50.42 -26.32
C GLU A 2 28.55 -51.39 -27.24
N ALA A 3 27.23 -51.35 -27.41
CA ALA A 3 26.27 -50.27 -27.18
C ALA A 3 24.83 -50.84 -27.34
N VAL A 4 23.83 -50.13 -26.77
CA VAL A 4 22.44 -49.86 -27.23
C VAL A 4 21.70 -50.82 -28.20
N GLY A 5 20.37 -50.96 -28.18
CA GLY A 5 19.31 -50.10 -27.65
C GLY A 5 17.97 -50.84 -27.56
N TRP A 6 17.07 -50.42 -26.65
CA TRP A 6 15.95 -49.49 -26.86
C TRP A 6 14.82 -50.01 -27.77
N ALA A 7 13.72 -50.33 -27.08
CA ALA A 7 12.34 -49.93 -27.37
C ALA A 7 11.53 -50.65 -28.46
N GLU A 8 10.22 -50.68 -28.19
CA GLU A 8 9.08 -50.97 -29.08
C GLU A 8 8.91 -52.47 -29.38
N GLU A 9 7.76 -53.10 -29.12
CA GLU A 9 6.42 -52.72 -29.54
C GLU A 9 5.35 -53.14 -28.51
N CYS A 10 4.43 -52.22 -28.22
CA CYS A 10 3.07 -52.55 -27.82
C CYS A 10 2.17 -51.96 -28.90
N GLU A 11 1.39 -52.80 -29.58
CA GLU A 11 -0.02 -52.63 -29.99
C GLU A 11 -0.36 -53.44 -31.28
N PRO A 12 -1.64 -53.61 -31.71
CA PRO A 12 -2.74 -54.23 -30.95
C PRO A 12 -3.66 -55.07 -31.87
N THR A 13 -3.74 -56.39 -31.78
CA THR A 13 -4.95 -57.13 -32.20
C THR A 13 -4.79 -58.60 -31.90
N GLY A 14 -5.66 -59.12 -31.04
CA GLY A 14 -5.65 -60.53 -30.71
C GLY A 14 -6.47 -60.78 -29.47
N CYS A 15 -7.78 -60.58 -29.57
CA CYS A 15 -8.71 -61.17 -28.62
C CYS A 15 -8.71 -62.70 -28.86
N THR A 16 -7.64 -63.37 -28.42
CA THR A 16 -7.61 -64.82 -28.31
C THR A 16 -8.33 -65.20 -27.02
N LYS A 17 -9.36 -66.01 -27.18
CA LYS A 17 -10.08 -66.69 -26.09
C LYS A 17 -9.06 -67.24 -25.08
N LEU A 18 -9.05 -66.72 -23.86
CA LEU A 18 -8.31 -67.31 -22.75
C LEU A 18 -9.06 -68.57 -22.30
N SER A 19 -8.77 -69.70 -22.96
CA SER A 19 -9.25 -71.03 -22.55
C SER A 19 -8.44 -71.63 -21.39
N HIS A 20 -7.59 -70.86 -20.73
CA HIS A 20 -6.92 -71.26 -19.49
C HIS A 20 -6.62 -70.02 -18.64
N VAL A 21 -7.50 -69.72 -17.68
CA VAL A 21 -7.17 -68.81 -16.59
C VAL A 21 -6.30 -69.60 -15.62
N SER A 22 -5.03 -69.22 -15.46
CA SER A 22 -4.21 -69.74 -14.37
C SER A 22 -4.92 -69.43 -13.05
N PRO A 23 -4.78 -70.26 -11.99
CA PRO A 23 -5.39 -69.99 -10.69
C PRO A 23 -5.03 -68.62 -10.10
N PHE A 24 -3.97 -68.00 -10.62
CA PHE A 24 -3.46 -66.69 -10.25
C PHE A 24 -3.30 -65.80 -11.50
N PRO A 25 -4.28 -64.92 -11.82
CA PRO A 25 -4.09 -63.91 -12.86
C PRO A 25 -3.00 -62.92 -12.44
N LYS A 26 -2.07 -62.62 -13.34
CA LYS A 26 -1.03 -61.60 -13.13
C LYS A 26 -1.47 -60.29 -13.79
N LEU A 27 -1.39 -59.18 -13.05
CA LEU A 27 -1.67 -57.83 -13.55
C LEU A 27 -0.36 -57.03 -13.63
N CYS A 28 -0.23 -56.17 -14.63
CA CYS A 28 0.91 -55.26 -14.73
C CYS A 28 0.74 -54.04 -13.81
N GLU A 29 1.85 -53.39 -13.44
CA GLU A 29 1.87 -52.23 -12.54
C GLU A 29 1.01 -51.05 -13.04
N LYS A 30 0.83 -50.92 -14.36
CA LYS A 30 0.05 -49.83 -14.98
C LYS A 30 -1.43 -49.82 -14.58
N HIS A 31 -1.93 -50.91 -14.00
CA HIS A 31 -3.32 -50.99 -13.54
C HIS A 31 -3.56 -50.41 -12.15
N PHE A 32 -2.50 -50.04 -11.43
CA PHE A 32 -2.55 -49.49 -10.07
C PHE A 32 -2.14 -48.02 -10.05
N ALA A 33 -2.62 -47.26 -9.06
CA ALA A 33 -2.19 -45.88 -8.89
C ALA A 33 -0.76 -45.84 -8.30
N PRO A 34 0.07 -44.83 -8.61
CA PRO A 34 1.41 -44.71 -8.02
C PRO A 34 1.40 -44.70 -6.48
N THR A 35 0.32 -44.22 -5.87
CA THR A 35 0.11 -44.18 -4.41
C THR A 35 -0.13 -45.55 -3.77
N ASP A 36 -0.42 -46.58 -4.57
CA ASP A 36 -0.73 -47.93 -4.09
C ASP A 36 0.53 -48.79 -3.88
N PHE A 37 1.68 -48.29 -4.36
CA PHE A 37 2.97 -48.96 -4.23
C PHE A 37 3.70 -48.52 -2.96
N VAL A 38 4.13 -49.49 -2.16
CA VAL A 38 5.06 -49.34 -1.04
C VAL A 38 6.48 -49.51 -1.57
N ARG A 39 7.22 -48.41 -1.59
CA ARG A 39 8.61 -48.36 -2.09
C ARG A 39 9.64 -48.19 -0.97
N THR A 40 9.22 -47.77 0.21
CA THR A 40 10.09 -47.54 1.36
C THR A 40 9.55 -48.29 2.58
N ALA A 41 10.48 -48.75 3.43
CA ALA A 41 10.18 -49.25 4.77
C ALA A 41 10.62 -48.20 5.78
N THR A 42 9.75 -47.90 6.74
CA THR A 42 10.00 -46.92 7.78
C THR A 42 10.28 -47.65 9.10
N TYR A 43 11.40 -47.35 9.75
CA TYR A 43 11.73 -47.82 11.09
C TYR A 43 11.90 -46.63 12.03
N THR A 44 11.19 -46.63 13.15
CA THR A 44 11.30 -45.58 14.17
C THR A 44 12.25 -46.03 15.26
N ASP A 45 13.35 -45.31 15.46
CA ASP A 45 14.28 -45.57 16.55
C ASP A 45 13.65 -45.15 17.90
N VAL A 46 13.42 -46.14 18.75
CA VAL A 46 12.72 -46.02 20.04
C VAL A 46 13.41 -45.07 21.02
N ARG A 47 14.73 -44.84 20.87
CA ARG A 47 15.51 -44.00 21.77
C ARG A 47 15.58 -42.53 21.33
N THR A 48 15.56 -42.27 20.02
CA THR A 48 15.75 -40.93 19.46
C THR A 48 14.47 -40.34 18.85
N GLY A 49 13.43 -41.15 18.68
CA GLY A 49 12.18 -40.75 18.02
C GLY A 49 12.33 -40.48 16.52
N LYS A 50 13.52 -40.74 15.95
CA LYS A 50 13.80 -40.47 14.54
C LYS A 50 13.27 -41.60 13.66
N VAL A 51 12.49 -41.23 12.64
CA VAL A 51 12.02 -42.17 11.60
C VAL A 51 13.11 -42.28 10.53
N ILE A 52 13.54 -43.51 10.26
CA ILE A 52 14.48 -43.86 9.20
C ILE A 52 13.69 -44.49 8.06
N GLU A 53 13.77 -43.93 6.87
CA GLU A 53 13.15 -44.50 5.67
C GLU A 53 14.22 -45.15 4.78
N VAL A 54 14.03 -46.43 4.46
CA VAL A 54 14.94 -47.19 3.60
C VAL A 54 14.20 -47.69 2.35
N PRO A 55 14.73 -47.51 1.14
CA PRO A 55 14.14 -48.08 -0.08
C PRO A 55 14.08 -49.62 -0.03
N LEU A 56 12.96 -50.18 -0.46
CA LEU A 56 12.79 -51.64 -0.59
C LEU A 56 13.44 -52.14 -1.89
N GLU A 57 14.13 -53.27 -1.82
CA GLU A 57 14.69 -53.95 -3.00
C GLU A 57 13.60 -54.40 -4.00
N ARG A 58 12.41 -54.73 -3.48
CA ARG A 58 11.23 -55.08 -4.29
C ARG A 58 10.04 -54.25 -3.86
N VAL A 59 9.45 -53.54 -4.82
CA VAL A 59 8.22 -52.78 -4.63
C VAL A 59 7.08 -53.73 -4.29
N ARG A 60 6.27 -53.36 -3.28
CA ARG A 60 5.09 -54.12 -2.87
C ARG A 60 3.84 -53.30 -3.09
N LEU A 61 2.71 -53.95 -3.34
CA LEU A 61 1.41 -53.28 -3.28
C LEU A 61 0.95 -53.19 -1.81
N LYS A 62 0.22 -52.11 -1.48
CA LYS A 62 -0.52 -52.04 -0.21
C LYS A 62 -1.55 -53.16 -0.15
N GLU A 63 -1.88 -53.65 1.04
CA GLU A 63 -2.88 -54.72 1.22
C GLU A 63 -4.28 -54.31 0.71
N THR A 64 -4.58 -53.01 0.72
CA THR A 64 -5.83 -52.44 0.23
C THR A 64 -5.78 -51.99 -1.23
N ALA A 65 -4.65 -52.20 -1.92
CA ALA A 65 -4.49 -51.80 -3.31
C ALA A 65 -5.39 -52.63 -4.23
N VAL A 66 -6.27 -51.96 -4.96
CA VAL A 66 -7.11 -52.57 -5.99
C VAL A 66 -6.77 -51.97 -7.36
N PRO A 67 -6.71 -52.79 -8.43
CA PRO A 67 -6.52 -52.26 -9.77
C PRO A 67 -7.65 -51.29 -10.11
N SER A 68 -7.31 -50.07 -10.52
CA SER A 68 -8.29 -49.01 -10.78
C SER A 68 -8.07 -48.27 -12.11
N VAL A 69 -7.03 -48.66 -12.86
CA VAL A 69 -6.69 -48.09 -14.17
C VAL A 69 -6.86 -49.19 -15.23
N PHE A 70 -7.97 -49.14 -15.97
CA PHE A 70 -8.26 -50.08 -17.05
C PHE A 70 -8.50 -49.32 -18.35
N ALA A 71 -7.91 -49.81 -19.45
CA ALA A 71 -8.15 -49.26 -20.78
C ALA A 71 -9.64 -49.37 -21.13
N ASN A 72 -10.20 -48.32 -21.74
CA ASN A 72 -11.63 -48.20 -22.10
C ASN A 72 -12.62 -48.17 -20.93
N CYS A 73 -12.16 -47.96 -19.69
CA CYS A 73 -13.06 -47.71 -18.57
C CYS A 73 -13.47 -46.22 -18.56
N PRO A 74 -14.77 -45.89 -18.43
CA PRO A 74 -15.20 -44.51 -18.34
C PRO A 74 -14.53 -43.77 -17.17
N LYS A 75 -14.18 -42.49 -17.38
CA LYS A 75 -13.42 -41.69 -16.41
C LYS A 75 -14.06 -41.62 -15.01
N TYR A 76 -15.38 -41.71 -14.92
CA TYR A 76 -16.12 -41.73 -13.66
C TYR A 76 -16.01 -43.04 -12.87
N MET A 77 -15.54 -44.13 -13.51
CA MET A 77 -15.29 -45.44 -12.89
C MET A 77 -13.81 -45.70 -12.60
N SER A 78 -12.89 -44.99 -13.27
CA SER A 78 -11.47 -44.97 -12.90
C SER A 78 -11.24 -44.01 -11.73
N ARG A 79 -10.33 -44.37 -10.81
CA ARG A 79 -9.91 -43.49 -9.71
C ARG A 79 -9.12 -42.31 -10.29
N THR A 80 -9.85 -41.31 -10.77
CA THR A 80 -9.28 -40.08 -11.31
C THR A 80 -8.72 -39.29 -10.13
N THR A 81 -7.48 -38.85 -10.21
CA THR A 81 -6.91 -37.82 -9.34
C THR A 81 -7.91 -36.68 -9.21
N LEU A 82 -8.57 -36.60 -8.06
CA LEU A 82 -9.52 -35.55 -7.76
C LEU A 82 -8.69 -34.29 -7.60
N THR A 83 -8.65 -33.42 -8.61
CA THR A 83 -8.30 -32.02 -8.38
C THR A 83 -9.30 -31.53 -7.35
N ALA A 84 -8.84 -31.37 -6.11
CA ALA A 84 -9.68 -30.98 -5.00
C ALA A 84 -10.38 -29.67 -5.39
N ARG A 85 -11.71 -29.67 -5.33
CA ARG A 85 -12.48 -28.45 -5.52
C ARG A 85 -12.13 -27.53 -4.36
N GLU A 86 -11.65 -26.34 -4.69
CA GLU A 86 -11.39 -25.27 -3.73
C GLU A 86 -12.60 -25.12 -2.81
N ALA A 87 -12.35 -25.07 -1.49
CA ALA A 87 -13.43 -24.92 -0.53
C ALA A 87 -14.14 -23.58 -0.76
N PRO A 88 -15.45 -23.48 -0.51
CA PRO A 88 -16.19 -22.22 -0.66
C PRO A 88 -15.52 -21.04 0.08
N GLU A 89 -14.98 -21.30 1.28
CA GLU A 89 -14.27 -20.30 2.08
C GLU A 89 -12.94 -19.87 1.45
N GLU A 90 -12.16 -20.79 0.88
CA GLU A 90 -10.92 -20.45 0.16
C GLU A 90 -11.20 -19.58 -1.06
N LYS A 91 -12.24 -19.94 -1.83
CA LYS A 91 -12.68 -19.14 -2.98
C LYS A 91 -13.12 -17.75 -2.55
N LYS A 92 -13.89 -17.65 -1.45
CA LYS A 92 -14.36 -16.37 -0.90
C LYS A 92 -13.18 -15.52 -0.44
N ALA A 93 -12.28 -16.08 0.36
CA ALA A 93 -11.08 -15.40 0.83
C ALA A 93 -10.20 -14.91 -0.32
N ARG A 94 -10.04 -15.69 -1.40
CA ARG A 94 -9.30 -15.26 -2.59
C ARG A 94 -9.94 -14.05 -3.26
N LEU A 95 -11.26 -14.04 -3.40
CA LEU A 95 -11.99 -12.93 -4.02
C LEU A 95 -11.94 -11.66 -3.16
N GLU A 96 -12.12 -11.79 -1.85
CA GLU A 96 -11.99 -10.68 -0.90
C GLU A 96 -10.58 -10.10 -0.91
N ALA A 97 -9.54 -10.95 -0.88
CA ALA A 97 -8.16 -10.51 -0.96
C ALA A 97 -7.86 -9.80 -2.30
N ALA A 98 -8.39 -10.28 -3.42
CA ALA A 98 -8.24 -9.62 -4.72
C ALA A 98 -8.94 -8.25 -4.76
N SER A 99 -10.14 -8.15 -4.20
CA SER A 99 -10.89 -6.90 -4.09
C SER A 99 -10.15 -5.89 -3.21
N LEU A 100 -9.64 -6.32 -2.06
CA LEU A 100 -8.89 -5.46 -1.14
C LEU A 100 -7.60 -4.95 -1.79
N ARG A 101 -6.86 -5.81 -2.49
CA ARG A 101 -5.65 -5.40 -3.23
C ARG A 101 -5.96 -4.34 -4.27
N THR A 102 -7.01 -4.54 -5.07
CA THR A 102 -7.42 -3.57 -6.09
C THR A 102 -7.80 -2.23 -5.44
N ALA A 103 -8.53 -2.25 -4.32
CA ALA A 103 -8.90 -1.03 -3.62
C ALA A 103 -7.68 -0.27 -3.06
N ILE A 104 -6.68 -0.99 -2.56
CA ILE A 104 -5.43 -0.41 -2.07
C ILE A 104 -4.65 0.21 -3.23
N GLU A 105 -4.48 -0.51 -4.34
CA GLU A 105 -3.78 -0.03 -5.53
C GLU A 105 -4.42 1.25 -6.09
N LEU A 106 -5.76 1.29 -6.18
CA LEU A 106 -6.48 2.49 -6.62
C LEU A 106 -6.32 3.65 -5.64
N SER A 107 -6.34 3.39 -4.34
CA SER A 107 -6.15 4.42 -3.31
C SER A 107 -4.75 5.04 -3.40
N VAL A 108 -3.71 4.21 -3.53
CA VAL A 108 -2.32 4.67 -3.65
C VAL A 108 -2.13 5.47 -4.94
N ALA A 109 -2.68 4.99 -6.07
CA ALA A 109 -2.58 5.72 -7.33
C ALA A 109 -3.28 7.08 -7.27
N ALA A 110 -4.45 7.16 -6.64
CA ALA A 110 -5.18 8.42 -6.47
C ALA A 110 -4.44 9.40 -5.55
N GLU A 111 -3.86 8.91 -4.44
CA GLU A 111 -3.04 9.71 -3.54
C GLU A 111 -1.79 10.26 -4.25
N GLU A 112 -1.11 9.44 -5.06
CA GLU A 112 0.04 9.88 -5.83
C GLU A 112 -0.32 10.97 -6.86
N GLU A 113 -1.45 10.80 -7.56
CA GLU A 113 -1.96 11.80 -8.50
C GLU A 113 -2.28 13.13 -7.80
N GLU A 114 -2.92 13.08 -6.62
CA GLU A 114 -3.22 14.26 -5.81
C GLU A 114 -1.94 14.95 -5.31
N ASN A 115 -0.98 14.16 -4.80
CA ASN A 115 0.31 14.67 -4.35
C ASN A 115 1.07 15.35 -5.50
N GLN A 116 1.00 14.82 -6.72
CA GLN A 116 1.62 15.45 -7.90
C GLN A 116 0.93 16.77 -8.27
N LYS A 117 -0.40 16.87 -8.16
CA LYS A 117 -1.15 18.11 -8.43
C LYS A 117 -0.87 19.23 -7.43
N ASN A 118 -0.70 18.87 -6.16
CA ASN A 118 -0.46 19.84 -5.08
C ASN A 118 1.02 20.22 -4.92
N ARG A 119 1.94 19.49 -5.57
CA ARG A 119 3.37 19.73 -5.47
C ARG A 119 3.79 20.98 -6.24
N VAL A 120 4.60 21.80 -5.59
CA VAL A 120 5.16 23.04 -6.13
C VAL A 120 6.67 23.03 -5.96
N GLY A 121 7.41 23.25 -7.06
CA GLY A 121 8.87 23.32 -7.07
C GLY A 121 9.43 24.71 -7.37
N SER A 122 8.62 25.60 -7.96
CA SER A 122 9.04 26.97 -8.32
C SER A 122 7.91 27.99 -8.18
N ILE A 123 8.27 29.27 -8.11
CA ILE A 123 7.29 30.37 -8.05
C ILE A 123 6.39 30.42 -9.30
N ALA A 124 6.90 30.04 -10.48
CA ALA A 124 6.11 30.00 -11.71
C ALA A 124 5.06 28.89 -11.67
N GLU A 125 5.42 27.71 -11.18
CA GLU A 125 4.49 26.61 -10.93
C GLU A 125 3.44 26.99 -9.88
N PHE A 126 3.86 27.68 -8.82
CA PHE A 126 2.96 28.19 -7.79
C PHE A 126 1.93 29.16 -8.36
N CYS A 127 2.35 30.16 -9.14
CA CYS A 127 1.46 31.13 -9.78
C CYS A 127 0.43 30.45 -10.70
N ARG A 128 0.84 29.40 -11.43
CA ARG A 128 -0.06 28.60 -12.26
C ARG A 128 -1.02 27.75 -11.41
N ALA A 129 -0.58 27.23 -10.27
CA ALA A 129 -1.43 26.46 -9.39
C ALA A 129 -2.45 27.34 -8.64
N LEU A 130 -2.07 28.57 -8.30
CA LEU A 130 -2.94 29.54 -7.65
C LEU A 130 -4.20 29.87 -8.44
N SER A 131 -4.15 29.88 -9.78
CA SER A 131 -5.34 30.12 -10.59
C SER A 131 -6.42 29.06 -10.41
N ASN A 132 -6.03 27.87 -9.93
CA ASN A 132 -6.95 26.77 -9.66
C ASN A 132 -7.28 26.63 -8.16
N LEU A 133 -6.62 27.41 -7.30
CA LEU A 133 -6.82 27.35 -5.85
C LEU A 133 -7.98 28.28 -5.45
N SER A 134 -8.98 27.74 -4.77
CA SER A 134 -10.05 28.53 -4.17
C SER A 134 -9.56 29.15 -2.87
N VAL A 135 -9.13 30.41 -2.93
CA VAL A 135 -8.76 31.19 -1.73
C VAL A 135 -10.01 31.85 -1.15
N SER A 136 -10.13 31.89 0.19
CA SER A 136 -11.23 32.58 0.89
C SER A 136 -11.33 34.06 0.47
N GLU A 137 -12.56 34.61 0.43
CA GLU A 137 -12.81 36.03 0.18
C GLU A 137 -12.18 36.95 1.23
N PHE A 138 -11.80 36.38 2.39
CA PHE A 138 -11.00 37.04 3.41
C PHE A 138 -9.67 37.57 2.87
N TRP A 139 -9.09 36.91 1.86
CA TRP A 139 -7.78 37.24 1.33
C TRP A 139 -7.87 38.01 0.01
N THR A 140 -7.22 39.18 -0.02
CA THR A 140 -6.85 39.85 -1.26
C THR A 140 -5.50 39.31 -1.74
N VAL A 141 -5.49 38.67 -2.92
CA VAL A 141 -4.28 38.06 -3.49
C VAL A 141 -3.66 38.96 -4.54
N ILE A 142 -2.36 39.26 -4.41
CA ILE A 142 -1.57 40.01 -5.40
C ILE A 142 -0.42 39.13 -5.87
N ILE A 143 -0.40 38.85 -7.17
CA ILE A 143 0.65 38.08 -7.82
C ILE A 143 1.62 39.05 -8.51
N LYS A 144 2.91 38.96 -8.19
CA LYS A 144 4.00 39.66 -8.86
C LYS A 144 5.02 38.63 -9.38
N ASP A 145 5.86 39.05 -10.32
CA ASP A 145 6.85 38.16 -10.97
C ASP A 145 7.80 37.48 -9.97
N SER A 146 8.09 38.12 -8.84
CA SER A 146 9.02 37.64 -7.83
C SER A 146 8.40 37.22 -6.49
N LYS A 147 7.09 37.39 -6.31
CA LYS A 147 6.40 37.02 -5.06
C LYS A 147 4.90 37.03 -5.19
N VAL A 148 4.24 36.24 -4.36
CA VAL A 148 2.80 36.29 -4.15
C VAL A 148 2.52 36.83 -2.75
N LEU A 149 1.51 37.68 -2.65
CA LEU A 149 1.10 38.35 -1.43
C LEU A 149 -0.38 38.06 -1.18
N PHE A 150 -0.72 37.72 0.05
CA PHE A 150 -2.09 37.59 0.55
C PHE A 150 -2.30 38.65 1.64
N PHE A 151 -3.39 39.40 1.56
CA PHE A 151 -3.71 40.47 2.52
C PHE A 151 -5.10 40.32 3.10
N ASP A 152 -5.21 40.47 4.42
CA ASP A 152 -6.45 40.84 5.12
C ASP A 152 -6.45 42.37 5.26
N LEU A 153 -7.44 43.02 4.64
CA LEU A 153 -7.54 44.48 4.60
C LEU A 153 -8.68 44.97 5.50
N ALA A 154 -8.37 45.85 6.45
CA ALA A 154 -9.37 46.63 7.16
C ALA A 154 -9.79 47.83 6.30
N LEU A 155 -11.08 47.97 6.01
CA LEU A 155 -11.61 49.00 5.11
C LEU A 155 -12.41 50.11 5.83
N ASP A 156 -12.44 50.09 7.17
CA ASP A 156 -13.37 50.91 7.97
C ASP A 156 -13.10 52.42 7.92
N ARG A 157 -11.83 52.83 7.72
CA ARG A 157 -11.41 54.23 7.61
C ARG A 157 -10.51 54.45 6.39
N ALA A 158 -9.25 54.04 6.52
CA ALA A 158 -8.27 54.01 5.44
C ALA A 158 -7.83 52.54 5.28
N PRO A 159 -7.73 52.02 4.04
CA PRO A 159 -7.31 50.63 3.82
C PRO A 159 -5.96 50.36 4.47
N ALA A 160 -5.94 49.45 5.44
CA ALA A 160 -4.72 49.02 6.11
C ALA A 160 -4.65 47.50 6.16
N ALA A 161 -3.47 46.94 5.90
CA ALA A 161 -3.24 45.51 6.01
C ALA A 161 -3.19 45.12 7.49
N ARG A 162 -4.15 44.31 7.93
CA ARG A 162 -4.18 43.71 9.28
C ARG A 162 -3.23 42.53 9.36
N SER A 163 -3.34 41.64 8.39
CA SER A 163 -2.46 40.48 8.26
C SER A 163 -1.99 40.36 6.82
N SER A 164 -0.77 39.87 6.66
CA SER A 164 -0.28 39.51 5.35
C SER A 164 0.48 38.19 5.37
N VAL A 165 0.38 37.44 4.28
CA VAL A 165 1.19 36.25 4.03
C VAL A 165 1.94 36.49 2.73
N THR A 166 3.26 36.34 2.77
CA THR A 166 4.15 36.59 1.63
C THR A 166 4.87 35.31 1.25
N VAL A 167 4.86 35.00 -0.03
CA VAL A 167 5.60 33.88 -0.63
C VAL A 167 6.57 34.45 -1.68
N PRO A 168 7.88 34.57 -1.37
CA PRO A 168 8.92 34.97 -2.30
C PRO A 168 9.32 33.83 -3.24
N VAL A 169 10.28 34.11 -4.14
CA VAL A 169 10.82 33.15 -5.13
C VAL A 169 11.38 31.87 -4.48
N ASP A 170 11.90 31.97 -3.26
CA ASP A 170 12.43 30.85 -2.48
C ASP A 170 11.35 29.91 -1.93
N LEU A 171 10.07 30.23 -2.12
CA LEU A 171 8.91 29.50 -1.61
C LEU A 171 8.90 29.38 -0.08
N CYS A 172 9.50 30.35 0.62
CA CYS A 172 9.39 30.45 2.07
C CYS A 172 8.12 31.24 2.42
N ILE A 173 7.18 30.62 3.11
CA ILE A 173 5.99 31.33 3.61
C ILE A 173 6.47 32.28 4.70
N ASN A 174 6.04 33.54 4.66
CA ASN A 174 6.27 34.53 5.71
C ASN A 174 4.93 35.12 6.12
N VAL A 175 4.67 35.26 7.42
CA VAL A 175 3.38 35.71 7.95
C VAL A 175 3.59 36.94 8.80
N PHE A 176 2.76 37.95 8.62
CA PHE A 176 2.85 39.23 9.32
C PHE A 176 1.49 39.66 9.88
N ASN A 177 1.53 40.40 10.98
CA ASN A 177 0.41 41.12 11.60
C ASN A 177 0.76 42.60 11.64
N GLY A 178 0.18 43.39 10.75
CA GLY A 178 0.70 44.72 10.43
C GLY A 178 2.16 44.61 9.95
N GLU A 179 3.08 45.19 10.71
CA GLU A 179 4.52 45.19 10.43
C GLU A 179 5.30 44.11 11.20
N ALA A 180 4.67 43.43 12.17
CA ALA A 180 5.33 42.42 12.99
C ALA A 180 5.35 41.05 12.28
N SER A 181 6.52 40.42 12.21
CA SER A 181 6.69 39.04 11.75
C SER A 181 6.10 38.08 12.78
N ILE A 182 5.39 37.05 12.32
CA ILE A 182 4.89 35.96 13.17
C ILE A 182 5.75 34.73 12.88
N GLU A 183 6.47 34.28 13.89
CA GLU A 183 7.34 33.11 13.74
C GLU A 183 6.65 31.78 14.10
N ASN A 184 5.66 31.84 14.99
CA ASN A 184 4.95 30.66 15.46
C ASN A 184 3.45 30.86 15.27
N LEU A 185 2.87 30.07 14.37
CA LEU A 185 1.43 29.88 14.29
C LEU A 185 1.04 28.61 15.05
N PRO A 186 -0.22 28.48 15.53
CA PRO A 186 -0.66 27.31 16.29
C PRO A 186 -0.42 25.97 15.58
N SER A 187 -0.36 25.98 14.24
CA SER A 187 -0.22 24.78 13.41
C SER A 187 1.14 24.66 12.70
N VAL A 188 1.93 25.74 12.60
CA VAL A 188 3.13 25.76 11.76
C VAL A 188 4.12 26.83 12.22
N ASN A 189 5.41 26.51 12.14
CA ASN A 189 6.48 27.50 12.34
C ASN A 189 6.80 28.18 11.01
N VAL A 190 7.00 29.49 11.06
CA VAL A 190 7.20 30.40 9.92
C VAL A 190 8.44 31.26 10.25
N PRO A 191 9.30 31.64 9.29
CA PRO A 191 9.29 31.26 7.89
C PRO A 191 9.53 29.77 7.67
N SER A 192 8.77 29.16 6.77
CA SER A 192 8.98 27.76 6.39
C SER A 192 8.90 27.57 4.87
N PRO A 193 9.83 26.78 4.29
CA PRO A 193 9.73 26.41 2.89
C PRO A 193 8.54 25.46 2.70
N PHE A 194 7.66 25.75 1.76
CA PHE A 194 6.58 24.82 1.39
C PHE A 194 6.83 24.22 0.02
N ARG A 195 6.39 22.97 -0.14
CA ARG A 195 6.39 22.26 -1.43
C ARG A 195 5.03 21.70 -1.79
N ASP A 196 4.04 21.95 -0.94
CA ASP A 196 2.69 21.43 -1.04
C ASP A 196 1.69 22.56 -0.77
N LEU A 197 0.77 22.78 -1.69
CA LEU A 197 -0.27 23.82 -1.58
C LEU A 197 -1.16 23.64 -0.35
N ARG A 198 -1.32 22.41 0.14
CA ARG A 198 -2.11 22.13 1.35
C ARG A 198 -1.52 22.82 2.58
N GLN A 199 -0.19 22.83 2.69
CA GLN A 199 0.52 23.53 3.78
C GLN A 199 0.25 25.03 3.74
N LEU A 200 0.28 25.64 2.55
CA LEU A 200 -0.05 27.05 2.39
C LEU A 200 -1.51 27.32 2.80
N ASN A 201 -2.43 26.46 2.37
CA ASN A 201 -3.85 26.60 2.72
C ASN A 201 -4.08 26.48 4.24
N GLU A 202 -3.39 25.55 4.91
CA GLU A 202 -3.41 25.44 6.38
C GLU A 202 -2.91 26.73 7.06
N VAL A 203 -1.82 27.33 6.57
CA VAL A 203 -1.32 28.60 7.08
C VAL A 203 -2.34 29.72 6.91
N LEU A 204 -2.92 29.85 5.71
CA LEU A 204 -3.94 30.86 5.41
C LEU A 204 -5.17 30.70 6.32
N GLN A 205 -5.66 29.47 6.51
CA GLN A 205 -6.79 29.17 7.39
C GLN A 205 -6.47 29.47 8.86
N SER A 206 -5.26 29.14 9.32
CA SER A 206 -4.81 29.46 10.67
C SER A 206 -4.79 30.96 10.93
N VAL A 207 -4.29 31.76 9.98
CA VAL A 207 -4.28 33.23 10.12
C VAL A 207 -5.70 33.80 10.08
N GLU A 208 -6.56 33.29 9.21
CA GLU A 208 -7.98 33.68 9.14
C GLU A 208 -8.70 33.39 10.48
N LEU A 209 -8.50 32.20 11.07
CA LEU A 209 -9.07 31.83 12.37
C LEU A 209 -8.60 32.74 13.51
N LEU A 210 -7.32 33.14 13.52
CA LEU A 210 -6.78 34.10 14.48
C LEU A 210 -7.47 35.47 14.36
N GLN A 211 -7.81 35.89 13.15
CA GLN A 211 -8.46 37.18 12.90
C GLN A 211 -9.98 37.16 13.15
N VAL A 212 -10.67 36.04 12.87
CA VAL A 212 -12.09 35.88 13.18
C VAL A 212 -12.31 35.81 14.69
N SER A 213 -11.50 35.04 15.41
CA SER A 213 -11.58 34.97 16.88
C SER A 213 -11.23 36.28 17.58
N ARG A 214 -10.39 37.12 16.98
CA ARG A 214 -10.15 38.50 17.43
C ARG A 214 -11.39 39.38 17.36
N SER A 215 -12.39 39.09 16.52
CA SER A 215 -13.57 39.97 16.38
C SER A 215 -14.68 39.69 17.42
N ALA A 216 -14.65 38.54 18.10
CA ALA A 216 -15.84 38.00 18.79
C ALA A 216 -15.86 38.13 20.34
N ASP A 217 -14.75 38.40 21.05
CA ASP A 217 -14.78 38.40 22.53
C ASP A 217 -13.70 39.32 23.17
N ASP A 218 -14.11 40.38 23.86
CA ASP A 218 -13.20 41.40 24.45
C ASP A 218 -12.34 40.88 25.61
N SER A 219 -12.80 39.84 26.32
CA SER A 219 -12.07 39.25 27.45
C SER A 219 -10.90 38.36 26.99
N GLN A 220 -11.08 37.62 25.89
CA GLN A 220 -10.00 36.79 25.33
C GLN A 220 -8.98 37.59 24.50
N LYS A 221 -9.36 38.79 24.02
CA LYS A 221 -8.43 39.71 23.33
C LYS A 221 -7.21 40.05 24.20
N ALA A 222 -7.43 40.40 25.47
CA ALA A 222 -6.33 40.77 26.37
C ALA A 222 -5.37 39.60 26.63
N HIS A 223 -5.91 38.41 26.86
CA HIS A 223 -5.11 37.20 27.12
C HIS A 223 -4.26 36.80 25.89
N ARG A 224 -4.84 36.84 24.69
CA ARG A 224 -4.12 36.50 23.46
C ARG A 224 -3.17 37.60 22.99
N LEU A 225 -3.46 38.87 23.25
CA LEU A 225 -2.51 39.97 23.04
C LEU A 225 -1.30 39.81 23.97
N LEU A 226 -1.52 39.39 25.22
CA LEU A 226 -0.44 39.05 26.15
C LEU A 226 0.38 37.84 25.66
N GLU A 227 -0.24 36.81 25.08
CA GLU A 227 0.50 35.70 24.44
C GLU A 227 1.33 36.16 23.25
N ILE A 228 0.77 36.98 22.36
CA ILE A 228 1.52 37.52 21.21
C ILE A 228 2.66 38.41 21.69
N VAL A 229 2.43 39.27 22.68
CA VAL A 229 3.49 40.09 23.30
C VAL A 229 4.56 39.20 23.93
N LEU A 230 4.18 38.10 24.60
CA LEU A 230 5.13 37.14 25.15
C LEU A 230 5.95 36.45 24.05
N MET A 231 5.33 36.02 22.95
CA MET A 231 6.05 35.43 21.81
C MET A 231 7.02 36.43 21.18
N LEU A 232 6.59 37.68 20.96
CA LEU A 232 7.45 38.74 20.40
C LEU A 232 8.59 39.12 21.36
N LEU A 233 8.35 39.12 22.67
CA LEU A 233 9.40 39.38 23.66
C LEU A 233 10.40 38.22 23.76
N GLN A 234 9.95 36.97 23.62
CA GLN A 234 10.83 35.80 23.59
C GLN A 234 11.74 35.80 22.37
N ASP A 235 11.22 36.24 21.23
CA ASP A 235 11.98 36.42 19.99
C ASP A 235 13.09 37.48 20.18
N VAL A 236 12.73 38.67 20.65
CA VAL A 236 13.70 39.74 20.96
C VAL A 236 14.74 39.31 22.01
N CYS A 237 14.36 38.50 23.00
CA CYS A 237 15.30 37.98 23.99
C CYS A 237 16.24 36.90 23.43
N SER A 238 15.82 36.15 22.40
CA SER A 238 16.63 35.10 21.77
C SER A 238 17.75 35.69 20.91
N ASP A 239 17.50 36.84 20.26
CA ASP A 239 18.50 37.58 19.49
C ASP A 239 19.65 38.15 20.35
N TYR A 240 19.37 38.46 21.62
CA TYR A 240 20.40 38.97 22.55
C TYR A 240 21.36 37.89 23.06
N GLN A 241 21.03 36.59 22.95
CA GLN A 241 21.91 35.51 23.41
C GLN A 241 22.91 35.02 22.36
N LEU A 242 22.85 35.51 21.12
CA LEU A 242 23.79 35.16 20.04
C LEU A 242 24.91 36.20 19.82
N GLN A 243 25.00 37.21 20.69
CA GLN A 243 26.03 38.27 20.63
C GLN A 243 27.07 38.24 21.76
N GLU A 244 27.11 37.19 22.60
CA GLU A 244 28.21 36.93 23.56
C GLU A 244 29.12 35.77 23.14
#